data_AF-A0A411YL45-F1
#
_entry.id   AF-A0A411YL45-F1
#
_cell.length_a   1.000
_cell.length_b   1.000
_cell.length_c   1.000
_cell.angle_alpha   90.00
_cell.angle_beta   90.00
_cell.angle_gamma   90.00
#
_symmetry.space_group_name_H-M   'P 1'
#
loop_
_entity.id
_entity.type
_entity.pdbx_description
1 polymer ?
#
loop_
_entity_poly.entity_id
_entity_poly.type
_entity_poly.pdbx_seq_one_letter_code
_entity_poly.pdbx_strand_id
1 'polypeptide(L)'
;MANGTRVPPAPIEGLYGTLMKRFSKKRFGVVPDGLGVLWHNRRVLKASMGMGYKTTRWNECDEQLKSFAHMAVASLVGCSFCLDLGYFMAHDEGLEEAKVREIPRWWESELFTPLEREVMAYAEAMSQTPPTVTDDMSAQLLDQLGAPALVELTAFISLANQTARTNVALGIEAQGFSTSCGLPPMANPSNDLPTSA
;
A
#
# COMPACT_ATOMS: atom_id res chain seq x y z
N MET A 1 14.04 14.75 -16.76
CA MET A 1 12.73 14.08 -16.77
C MET A 1 11.86 14.87 -15.80
N ALA A 2 10.62 15.23 -16.18
CA ALA A 2 9.84 16.22 -15.44
C ALA A 2 9.62 15.77 -13.99
N ASN A 3 10.26 16.47 -13.06
CA ASN A 3 10.19 16.25 -11.62
C ASN A 3 8.84 16.83 -11.14
N GLY A 4 7.77 16.05 -11.20
CA GLY A 4 6.46 16.52 -10.78
C GLY A 4 5.29 15.62 -11.17
N THR A 5 4.23 15.69 -10.36
CA THR A 5 2.95 15.04 -10.60
C THR A 5 2.38 15.44 -11.96
N ARG A 6 1.70 14.51 -12.66
CA ARG A 6 1.10 14.76 -13.99
C ARG A 6 0.00 15.83 -13.96
N VAL A 7 -0.62 16.00 -12.78
CA VAL A 7 -1.50 17.13 -12.48
C VAL A 7 -0.78 17.96 -11.40
N PRO A 8 -0.48 19.25 -11.66
CA PRO A 8 0.16 20.10 -10.66
C PRO A 8 -0.69 20.21 -9.37
N PRO A 9 -0.08 20.18 -8.17
CA PRO A 9 -0.84 20.28 -6.93
C PRO A 9 -1.59 21.62 -6.83
N ALA A 10 -2.88 21.58 -6.49
CA ALA A 10 -3.67 22.79 -6.23
C ALA A 10 -3.41 23.33 -4.81
N PRO A 11 -3.53 24.65 -4.60
CA PRO A 11 -3.62 25.21 -3.26
C PRO A 11 -4.79 24.63 -2.48
N ILE A 12 -4.48 23.95 -1.37
CA ILE A 12 -5.50 23.44 -0.45
C ILE A 12 -5.98 24.61 0.43
N GLU A 13 -7.11 25.19 0.04
CA GLU A 13 -7.65 26.42 0.62
C GLU A 13 -8.99 26.22 1.38
N GLY A 14 -9.38 27.24 2.12
CA GLY A 14 -10.61 27.28 2.90
C GLY A 14 -10.52 26.56 4.26
N LEU A 15 -11.62 26.64 5.02
CA LEU A 15 -11.71 26.08 6.37
C LEU A 15 -11.44 24.57 6.39
N TYR A 16 -12.04 23.84 5.45
CA TYR A 16 -11.83 22.41 5.28
C TYR A 16 -10.38 22.08 4.89
N GLY A 17 -9.76 22.86 4.00
CA GLY A 17 -8.36 22.68 3.61
C GLY A 17 -7.40 22.91 4.77
N THR A 18 -7.68 23.91 5.61
CA THR A 18 -6.89 24.19 6.82
C THR A 18 -6.96 23.06 7.84
N LEU A 19 -8.17 22.53 8.07
CA LEU A 19 -8.37 21.39 8.96
C LEU A 19 -7.64 20.15 8.43
N MET A 20 -7.73 19.87 7.13
CA MET A 20 -7.04 18.75 6.50
C MET A 20 -5.52 18.89 6.58
N LYS A 21 -4.95 20.06 6.29
CA LYS A 21 -3.50 20.30 6.44
C LYS A 21 -3.03 20.02 7.86
N ARG A 22 -3.80 20.47 8.87
CA ARG A 22 -3.49 20.20 10.29
C ARG A 22 -3.55 18.72 10.62
N PHE A 23 -4.59 18.01 10.16
CA PHE A 23 -4.74 16.58 10.37
C PHE A 23 -3.61 15.79 9.70
N SER A 24 -3.31 16.07 8.43
CA SER A 24 -2.21 15.42 7.70
C SER A 24 -0.85 15.67 8.36
N LYS A 25 -0.53 16.91 8.75
CA LYS A 25 0.71 17.20 9.48
C LYS A 25 0.79 16.47 10.83
N LYS A 26 -0.33 16.36 11.54
CA LYS A 26 -0.37 15.63 12.82
C LYS A 26 -0.16 14.13 12.64
N ARG A 27 -0.73 13.54 11.58
CA ARG A 27 -0.68 12.08 11.34
C ARG A 27 0.60 11.63 10.63
N PHE A 28 1.11 12.43 9.69
CA PHE A 28 2.19 12.05 8.76
C PHE A 28 3.40 13.00 8.79
N GLY A 29 3.42 14.00 9.68
CA GLY A 29 4.49 15.01 9.77
C GLY A 29 4.43 16.07 8.66
N VAL A 30 4.06 15.69 7.43
CA VAL A 30 3.94 16.57 6.26
C VAL A 30 2.58 16.45 5.58
N VAL A 31 2.27 17.37 4.68
CA VAL A 31 1.06 17.28 3.83
C VAL A 31 1.46 16.58 2.53
N PRO A 32 0.91 15.40 2.22
CA PRO A 32 1.31 14.68 1.03
C PRO A 32 0.98 15.47 -0.25
N ASP A 33 1.91 15.54 -1.22
CA ASP A 33 1.65 16.25 -2.49
C ASP A 33 0.45 15.67 -3.26
N GLY A 34 0.21 14.36 -3.15
CA GLY A 34 -0.98 13.70 -3.71
C GLY A 34 -2.29 14.32 -3.23
N LEU A 35 -2.30 14.94 -2.04
CA LEU A 35 -3.46 15.66 -1.52
C LEU A 35 -3.80 16.90 -2.37
N GLY A 36 -2.78 17.65 -2.79
CA GLY A 36 -2.96 18.81 -3.67
C GLY A 36 -3.39 18.41 -5.08
N VAL A 37 -2.93 17.25 -5.56
CA VAL A 37 -3.37 16.68 -6.85
C VAL A 37 -4.84 16.31 -6.81
N LEU A 38 -5.27 15.53 -5.81
CA LEU A 38 -6.65 15.09 -5.68
C LEU A 38 -7.61 16.25 -5.33
N TRP A 39 -7.08 17.36 -4.80
CA TRP A 39 -7.88 18.53 -4.45
C TRP A 39 -8.64 19.15 -5.63
N HIS A 40 -8.12 19.00 -6.86
CA HIS A 40 -8.81 19.38 -8.09
C HIS A 40 -10.20 18.74 -8.23
N ASN A 41 -10.41 17.58 -7.61
CA ASN A 41 -11.72 16.94 -7.51
C ASN A 41 -12.03 16.51 -6.07
N ARG A 42 -12.61 17.43 -5.31
CA ARG A 42 -12.97 17.22 -3.89
C ARG A 42 -13.95 16.07 -3.67
N ARG A 43 -14.77 15.70 -4.64
CA ARG A 43 -15.69 14.55 -4.52
C ARG A 43 -14.92 13.25 -4.55
N VAL A 44 -13.97 13.12 -5.49
CA VAL A 44 -13.07 11.96 -5.58
C VAL A 44 -12.18 11.89 -4.35
N LEU A 45 -11.53 12.98 -3.96
CA LEU A 45 -10.69 13.03 -2.76
C LEU A 45 -11.45 12.55 -1.51
N LYS A 46 -12.65 13.09 -1.28
CA LYS A 46 -13.48 12.69 -0.12
C LYS A 46 -13.91 11.23 -0.17
N ALA A 47 -14.22 10.71 -1.35
CA ALA A 47 -14.58 9.31 -1.52
C ALA A 47 -13.38 8.40 -1.20
N SER A 48 -12.21 8.68 -1.78
CA SER A 48 -10.98 7.92 -1.52
C SER A 48 -10.58 7.95 -0.05
N MET A 49 -10.56 9.14 0.57
CA MET A 49 -10.26 9.26 2.01
C MET A 49 -11.31 8.58 2.88
N GLY A 50 -12.58 8.71 2.53
CA GLY A 50 -13.68 8.07 3.26
C GLY A 50 -13.60 6.54 3.18
N MET A 51 -13.14 6.00 2.05
CA MET A 51 -12.88 4.57 1.92
C MET A 51 -11.70 4.14 2.78
N GLY A 52 -10.55 4.81 2.68
CA GLY A 52 -9.38 4.51 3.49
C GLY A 52 -9.63 4.65 5.01
N TYR A 53 -10.51 5.55 5.43
CA TYR A 53 -10.92 5.61 6.84
C TYR A 53 -11.81 4.44 7.27
N LYS A 54 -12.69 3.95 6.39
CA LYS A 54 -13.56 2.81 6.70
C LYS A 54 -12.77 1.51 6.80
N THR A 55 -11.71 1.34 6.01
CA THR A 55 -10.86 0.15 6.06
C THR A 55 -10.14 -0.01 7.39
N THR A 56 -9.80 1.09 8.08
CA THR A 56 -9.20 1.01 9.44
C THR A 56 -10.16 0.49 10.50
N ARG A 57 -11.43 0.27 10.17
CA ARG A 57 -12.44 -0.32 11.06
C ARG A 57 -12.75 -1.77 10.74
N TRP A 58 -12.18 -2.30 9.65
CA TRP A 58 -12.32 -3.70 9.29
C TRP A 58 -11.36 -4.53 10.14
N ASN A 59 -11.85 -5.62 10.72
CA ASN A 59 -11.16 -6.37 11.76
C ASN A 59 -11.41 -7.88 11.71
N GLU A 60 -11.93 -8.39 10.59
CA GLU A 60 -12.05 -9.84 10.35
C GLU A 60 -10.70 -10.42 9.89
N CYS A 61 -9.88 -9.65 9.18
CA CYS A 61 -8.53 -10.04 8.78
C CYS A 61 -7.49 -9.35 9.65
N ASP A 62 -6.45 -10.10 10.04
CA ASP A 62 -5.33 -9.60 10.83
C ASP A 62 -4.66 -8.39 10.14
N GLU A 63 -4.33 -7.37 10.95
CA GLU A 63 -3.81 -6.10 10.44
C GLU A 63 -2.42 -6.25 9.83
N GLN A 64 -1.59 -7.15 10.36
CA GLN A 64 -0.27 -7.41 9.81
C GLN A 64 -0.36 -8.11 8.44
N LEU A 65 -1.28 -9.08 8.29
CA LEU A 65 -1.54 -9.71 7.00
C LEU A 65 -2.05 -8.70 5.96
N LYS A 66 -2.98 -7.81 6.33
CA LYS A 66 -3.44 -6.73 5.45
C LYS A 66 -2.31 -5.78 5.06
N SER A 67 -1.47 -5.39 6.01
CA SER A 67 -0.32 -4.52 5.76
C SER A 67 0.67 -5.16 4.76
N PHE A 68 0.97 -6.45 4.94
CA PHE A 68 1.84 -7.20 4.02
C PHE A 68 1.24 -7.32 2.63
N ALA A 69 -0.06 -7.63 2.53
CA ALA A 69 -0.77 -7.65 1.26
C ALA A 69 -0.73 -6.29 0.55
N HIS A 70 -1.01 -5.19 1.26
CA HIS A 70 -0.96 -3.84 0.70
C HIS A 70 0.44 -3.47 0.19
N MET A 71 1.48 -3.81 0.94
CA MET A 71 2.86 -3.51 0.55
C MET A 71 3.34 -4.40 -0.60
N ALA A 72 2.91 -5.66 -0.68
CA ALA A 72 3.17 -6.53 -1.84
C ALA A 72 2.53 -5.94 -3.11
N VAL A 73 1.27 -5.47 -3.04
CA VAL A 73 0.61 -4.75 -4.14
C VAL A 73 1.39 -3.49 -4.53
N ALA A 74 1.78 -2.68 -3.55
CA ALA A 74 2.54 -1.46 -3.80
C ALA A 74 3.89 -1.73 -4.48
N SER A 75 4.57 -2.80 -4.07
CA SER A 75 5.82 -3.26 -4.66
C SER A 75 5.62 -3.70 -6.11
N LEU A 76 4.69 -4.63 -6.36
CA LEU A 76 4.41 -5.16 -7.69
C LEU A 76 3.97 -4.08 -8.68
N VAL A 77 3.10 -3.16 -8.25
CA VAL A 77 2.60 -2.05 -9.09
C VAL A 77 3.66 -0.95 -9.27
N GLY A 78 4.71 -0.92 -8.43
CA GLY A 78 5.76 0.11 -8.46
C GLY A 78 5.33 1.45 -7.87
N CYS A 79 4.40 1.45 -6.90
CA CYS A 79 3.97 2.68 -6.22
C CYS A 79 4.95 3.06 -5.11
N SER A 80 5.98 3.86 -5.43
CA SER A 80 6.98 4.32 -4.46
C SER A 80 6.37 5.09 -3.27
N PHE A 81 5.35 5.93 -3.51
CA PHE A 81 4.60 6.60 -2.46
C PHE A 81 3.94 5.63 -1.48
N CYS A 82 3.34 4.56 -1.99
CA CYS A 82 2.61 3.59 -1.20
C CYS A 82 3.56 2.74 -0.33
N LEU A 83 4.75 2.41 -0.85
CA LEU A 83 5.80 1.73 -0.09
C LEU A 83 6.35 2.62 1.02
N ASP A 84 6.65 3.89 0.71
CA ASP A 84 7.18 4.87 1.66
C ASP A 84 6.20 5.13 2.82
N LEU A 85 4.92 5.36 2.50
CA LEU A 85 3.87 5.55 3.49
C LEU A 85 3.55 4.26 4.26
N GLY A 86 3.49 3.12 3.57
CA GLY A 86 3.22 1.81 4.18
C GLY A 86 4.28 1.44 5.21
N TYR A 87 5.55 1.69 4.89
CA TYR A 87 6.65 1.42 5.82
C TYR A 87 6.61 2.33 7.06
N PHE A 88 6.32 3.62 6.86
CA PHE A 88 6.08 4.56 7.96
C PHE A 88 4.92 4.11 8.86
N MET A 89 3.78 3.72 8.27
CA MET A 89 2.62 3.26 9.02
C MET A 89 2.90 1.99 9.80
N ALA A 90 3.60 1.02 9.19
CA ALA A 90 3.96 -0.21 9.87
C ALA A 90 4.86 0.03 11.10
N HIS A 91 5.78 1.00 11.03
CA HIS A 91 6.57 1.42 12.18
C HIS A 91 5.69 2.07 13.27
N ASP A 92 4.83 3.03 12.90
CA ASP A 92 3.95 3.75 13.82
C ASP A 92 2.94 2.82 14.53
N GLU A 93 2.50 1.77 13.83
CA GLU A 93 1.53 0.78 14.33
C GLU A 93 2.20 -0.40 15.05
N GLY A 94 3.54 -0.43 15.14
CA GLY A 94 4.28 -1.46 15.85
C GLY A 94 4.26 -2.83 15.17
N LEU A 95 4.06 -2.87 13.85
CA LEU A 95 4.14 -4.09 13.05
C LEU A 95 5.60 -4.56 12.91
N GLU A 96 5.80 -5.80 12.43
CA GLU A 96 7.13 -6.40 12.29
C GLU A 96 7.99 -5.71 11.20
N GLU A 97 8.63 -4.60 11.58
CA GLU A 97 9.40 -3.72 10.70
C GLU A 97 10.47 -4.45 9.87
N ALA A 98 11.13 -5.43 10.49
CA ALA A 98 12.14 -6.26 9.82
C ALA A 98 11.56 -7.08 8.66
N LYS A 99 10.34 -7.61 8.82
CA LYS A 99 9.61 -8.29 7.73
C LYS A 99 9.16 -7.28 6.68
N VAL A 100 8.61 -6.15 7.11
CA VAL A 100 8.12 -5.10 6.21
C VAL A 100 9.17 -4.65 5.20
N ARG A 101 10.40 -4.45 5.68
CA ARG A 101 11.54 -4.08 4.83
C ARG A 101 11.85 -5.10 3.74
N GLU A 102 11.55 -6.37 3.98
CA GLU A 102 11.84 -7.50 3.10
C GLU A 102 10.75 -7.75 2.05
N ILE A 103 9.59 -7.08 2.16
CA ILE A 103 8.44 -7.31 1.28
C ILE A 103 8.79 -7.20 -0.22
N PRO A 104 9.59 -6.25 -0.73
CA PRO A 104 9.86 -6.19 -2.16
C PRO A 104 10.62 -7.40 -2.71
N ARG A 105 11.17 -8.24 -1.84
CA ARG A 105 11.86 -9.49 -2.17
C ARG A 105 11.35 -10.67 -1.34
N TRP A 106 10.06 -10.65 -0.96
CA TRP A 106 9.50 -11.59 0.00
C TRP A 106 9.69 -13.07 -0.37
N TRP A 107 9.77 -13.39 -1.67
CA TRP A 107 10.02 -14.76 -2.14
C TRP A 107 11.40 -15.29 -1.71
N GLU A 108 12.41 -14.43 -1.64
CA GLU A 108 13.78 -14.72 -1.18
C GLU A 108 13.93 -14.73 0.35
N SER A 109 13.01 -14.10 1.08
CA SER A 109 13.18 -13.84 2.51
C SER A 109 12.65 -14.95 3.40
N GLU A 110 13.50 -15.56 4.22
CA GLU A 110 13.10 -16.60 5.19
C GLU A 110 12.32 -16.05 6.40
N LEU A 111 12.10 -14.74 6.49
CA LEU A 111 11.41 -14.14 7.64
C LEU A 111 9.91 -14.43 7.67
N PHE A 112 9.30 -14.69 6.53
CA PHE A 112 7.84 -14.83 6.41
C PHE A 112 7.38 -16.27 6.65
N THR A 113 6.33 -16.40 7.46
CA THR A 113 5.60 -17.66 7.67
C THR A 113 4.92 -18.12 6.38
N PRO A 114 4.51 -19.40 6.29
CA PRO A 114 3.76 -19.91 5.14
C PRO A 114 2.50 -19.09 4.83
N LEU A 115 1.68 -18.78 5.85
CA LEU A 115 0.46 -17.98 5.67
C LEU A 115 0.77 -16.56 5.15
N GLU A 116 1.78 -15.89 5.70
CA GLU A 116 2.18 -14.55 5.23
C GLU A 116 2.63 -14.58 3.76
N ARG A 117 3.37 -15.62 3.34
CA ARG A 117 3.77 -15.83 1.94
C ARG A 117 2.58 -16.09 1.04
N GLU A 118 1.62 -16.91 1.47
CA GLU A 118 0.39 -17.18 0.71
C GLU A 118 -0.47 -15.92 0.54
N VAL A 119 -0.57 -15.08 1.59
CA VAL A 119 -1.27 -13.79 1.52
C VAL A 119 -0.60 -12.84 0.52
N MET A 120 0.73 -12.73 0.54
CA MET A 120 1.45 -11.88 -0.43
C MET A 120 1.37 -12.42 -1.86
N ALA A 121 1.49 -13.74 -2.04
CA ALA A 121 1.31 -14.39 -3.34
C ALA A 121 -0.11 -14.14 -3.90
N TYR A 122 -1.14 -14.28 -3.07
CA TYR A 122 -2.52 -13.99 -3.44
C TYR A 122 -2.73 -12.51 -3.81
N ALA A 123 -2.14 -11.60 -3.04
CA ALA A 123 -2.19 -10.17 -3.32
C ALA A 123 -1.52 -9.82 -4.66
N GLU A 124 -0.36 -10.40 -4.96
CA GLU A 124 0.32 -10.22 -6.24
C GLU A 124 -0.47 -10.82 -7.41
N ALA A 125 -0.98 -12.05 -7.27
CA ALA A 125 -1.80 -12.70 -8.29
C ALA A 125 -3.08 -11.92 -8.62
N MET A 126 -3.75 -11.37 -7.60
CA MET A 126 -4.92 -10.50 -7.77
C MET A 126 -4.58 -9.18 -8.49
N SER A 127 -3.34 -8.75 -8.40
CA SER A 127 -2.85 -7.47 -8.94
C SER A 127 -2.26 -7.58 -10.34
N GLN A 128 -2.13 -8.79 -10.90
CA GLN A 128 -1.73 -9.01 -12.28
C GLN A 128 -2.76 -8.47 -13.28
N THR A 129 -2.35 -8.29 -14.53
CA THR A 129 -3.24 -7.89 -15.63
C THR A 129 -3.03 -8.84 -16.83
N PRO A 130 -3.91 -9.84 -17.05
CA PRO A 130 -5.11 -10.14 -16.26
C PRO A 130 -4.79 -10.71 -14.86
N PRO A 131 -5.71 -10.66 -13.89
CA PRO A 131 -5.54 -11.32 -12.59
C PRO A 131 -5.31 -12.83 -12.76
N THR A 132 -4.45 -13.41 -11.92
CA THR A 132 -4.01 -14.81 -12.01
C THR A 132 -4.33 -15.62 -10.75
N VAL A 133 -5.28 -15.16 -9.93
CA VAL A 133 -5.75 -15.91 -8.74
C VAL A 133 -6.30 -17.26 -9.18
N THR A 134 -5.82 -18.33 -8.55
CA THR A 134 -6.34 -19.70 -8.78
C THR A 134 -7.35 -20.08 -7.70
N ASP A 135 -8.13 -21.12 -7.98
CA ASP A 135 -9.06 -21.71 -7.00
C ASP A 135 -8.30 -22.24 -5.78
N ASP A 136 -7.15 -22.88 -5.97
CA ASP A 136 -6.32 -23.42 -4.90
C ASP A 136 -5.81 -22.33 -3.94
N MET A 137 -5.35 -21.18 -4.47
CA MET A 137 -4.91 -20.06 -3.63
C MET A 137 -6.06 -19.55 -2.75
N SER A 138 -7.26 -19.45 -3.33
CA SER A 138 -8.45 -18.99 -2.61
C SER A 138 -8.91 -20.03 -1.57
N ALA A 139 -8.87 -21.31 -1.92
CA ALA A 139 -9.27 -22.41 -1.03
C ALA A 139 -8.34 -22.55 0.18
N GLN A 140 -7.03 -22.45 -0.02
CA GLN A 140 -6.03 -22.51 1.06
C GLN A 140 -6.19 -21.36 2.06
N LEU A 141 -6.36 -20.13 1.56
CA LEU A 141 -6.61 -18.98 2.43
C LEU A 141 -7.98 -19.05 3.10
N LEU A 142 -9.00 -19.58 2.42
CA LEU A 142 -10.33 -19.78 3.00
C LEU A 142 -10.29 -20.74 4.19
N ASP A 143 -9.55 -21.84 4.08
CA ASP A 143 -9.39 -22.83 5.15
C ASP A 143 -8.66 -22.25 6.38
N GLN A 144 -7.61 -21.47 6.14
CA GLN A 144 -6.78 -20.90 7.20
C GLN A 144 -7.38 -19.66 7.87
N LEU A 145 -8.01 -18.78 7.10
CA LEU A 145 -8.50 -17.48 7.58
C LEU A 145 -10.00 -17.48 7.88
N GLY A 146 -10.77 -18.35 7.20
CA GLY A 146 -12.22 -18.30 7.19
C GLY A 146 -12.79 -17.27 6.21
N ALA A 147 -14.08 -17.42 5.89
CA ALA A 147 -14.75 -16.63 4.87
C ALA A 147 -14.78 -15.10 5.16
N PRO A 148 -15.07 -14.63 6.40
CA PRO A 148 -15.08 -13.19 6.67
C PRO A 148 -13.74 -12.52 6.41
N ALA A 149 -12.65 -13.16 6.89
CA ALA A 149 -11.29 -12.64 6.76
C ALA A 149 -10.81 -12.65 5.30
N LEU A 150 -11.10 -13.70 4.52
CA LEU A 150 -10.74 -13.74 3.10
C LEU A 150 -11.47 -12.65 2.31
N VAL A 151 -12.76 -12.44 2.55
CA VAL A 151 -13.52 -11.37 1.89
C VAL A 151 -12.95 -9.99 2.23
N GLU A 152 -12.62 -9.75 3.50
CA GLU A 152 -11.98 -8.51 3.94
C GLU A 152 -10.62 -8.31 3.27
N LEU A 153 -9.77 -9.33 3.25
CA LEU A 153 -8.45 -9.31 2.63
C LEU A 153 -8.53 -8.98 1.13
N THR A 154 -9.38 -9.69 0.38
CA THR A 154 -9.59 -9.46 -1.05
C THR A 154 -10.09 -8.03 -1.31
N ALA A 155 -11.04 -7.53 -0.51
CA ALA A 155 -11.51 -6.15 -0.64
C ALA A 155 -10.40 -5.13 -0.35
N PHE A 156 -9.56 -5.39 0.65
CA PHE A 156 -8.44 -4.53 1.02
C PHE A 156 -7.37 -4.50 -0.09
N ILE A 157 -7.03 -5.64 -0.69
CA ILE A 157 -6.11 -5.74 -1.84
C ILE A 157 -6.64 -4.97 -3.06
N SER A 158 -7.96 -4.99 -3.29
CA SER A 158 -8.57 -4.20 -4.38
C SER A 158 -8.37 -2.69 -4.17
N LEU A 159 -8.55 -2.22 -2.93
CA LEU A 159 -8.34 -0.82 -2.57
C LEU A 159 -6.85 -0.42 -2.63
N ALA A 160 -5.95 -1.33 -2.27
CA ALA A 160 -4.50 -1.16 -2.46
C ALA A 160 -4.18 -0.96 -3.95
N ASN A 161 -4.74 -1.79 -4.84
CA ASN A 161 -4.57 -1.66 -6.29
C ASN A 161 -5.11 -0.34 -6.82
N GLN A 162 -6.31 0.07 -6.38
CA GLN A 162 -6.90 1.35 -6.74
C GLN A 162 -5.95 2.50 -6.38
N THR A 163 -5.44 2.50 -5.14
CA THR A 163 -4.57 3.56 -4.63
C THR A 163 -3.23 3.58 -5.35
N ALA A 164 -2.57 2.42 -5.47
CA ALA A 164 -1.27 2.28 -6.12
C ALA A 164 -1.32 2.71 -7.59
N ARG A 165 -2.29 2.19 -8.36
CA ARG A 165 -2.44 2.53 -9.78
C ARG A 165 -2.83 4.00 -9.99
N THR A 166 -3.65 4.57 -9.11
CA THR A 166 -3.99 6.00 -9.15
C THR A 166 -2.76 6.86 -8.93
N ASN A 167 -1.95 6.56 -7.92
CA ASN A 167 -0.73 7.31 -7.62
C ASN A 167 0.28 7.21 -8.77
N VAL A 168 0.54 6.00 -9.26
CA VAL A 168 1.45 5.76 -10.39
C VAL A 168 0.96 6.48 -11.64
N ALA A 169 -0.34 6.41 -11.95
CA ALA A 169 -0.93 7.10 -13.10
C ALA A 169 -0.87 8.62 -12.97
N LEU A 170 -0.98 9.18 -11.76
CA LEU A 170 -0.87 10.62 -11.51
C LEU A 170 0.58 11.10 -11.30
N GLY A 171 1.56 10.20 -11.27
CA GLY A 171 2.97 10.54 -11.03
C GLY A 171 3.21 11.02 -9.61
N ILE A 172 2.48 10.47 -8.64
CA ILE A 172 2.67 10.73 -7.21
C ILE A 172 3.77 9.77 -6.72
N GLU A 173 4.93 10.33 -6.39
CA GLU A 173 6.11 9.58 -5.98
C GLU A 173 6.33 9.64 -4.46
N ALA A 174 7.27 8.82 -3.95
CA ALA A 174 7.71 8.83 -2.57
C ALA A 174 8.12 10.23 -2.09
N GLN A 175 7.84 10.53 -0.83
CA GLN A 175 8.06 11.86 -0.24
C GLN A 175 8.98 11.82 0.98
N GLY A 176 9.63 10.68 1.20
CA GLY A 176 10.63 10.47 2.25
C GLY A 176 10.03 10.27 3.63
N PHE A 177 8.80 9.75 3.75
CA PHE A 177 8.17 9.46 5.04
C PHE A 177 9.03 8.48 5.87
N SER A 178 9.40 7.35 5.28
CA SER A 178 10.27 6.32 5.87
C SER A 178 11.67 6.85 6.20
N THR A 179 12.29 7.61 5.28
CA THR A 179 13.59 8.25 5.50
C THR A 179 13.55 9.28 6.63
N SER A 180 12.47 10.06 6.73
CA SER A 180 12.29 11.06 7.79
C SER A 180 12.15 10.43 9.18
N CYS A 181 11.74 9.15 9.24
CA CYS A 181 11.66 8.35 10.46
C CYS A 181 12.94 7.54 10.74
N GLY A 182 13.98 7.68 9.91
CA GLY A 182 15.27 6.99 10.09
C GLY A 182 15.22 5.50 9.74
N LEU A 183 14.17 5.04 9.04
CA LEU A 183 14.04 3.65 8.66
C LEU A 183 15.10 3.26 7.60
N PRO A 184 15.73 2.08 7.70
CA PRO A 184 16.65 1.58 6.68
C PRO A 184 15.97 1.50 5.30
N PRO A 185 16.70 1.64 4.18
CA PRO A 185 16.10 1.46 2.86
C PRO A 185 15.43 0.07 2.73
N MET A 186 14.30 0.03 2.03
CA MET A 186 13.63 -1.20 1.64
C MET A 186 14.61 -2.14 0.93
N ALA A 187 14.48 -3.44 1.18
CA ALA A 187 15.33 -4.42 0.51
C ALA A 187 14.98 -4.47 -0.98
N ASN A 188 16.00 -4.56 -1.82
CA ASN A 188 15.81 -4.76 -3.26
C ASN A 188 15.92 -6.25 -3.59
N PRO A 189 15.17 -6.75 -4.59
CA PRO A 189 15.40 -8.08 -5.15
C PRO A 189 16.87 -8.30 -5.51
N SER A 190 17.34 -9.54 -5.37
CA SER A 190 18.62 -9.91 -5.96
C SER A 190 18.57 -9.76 -7.49
N ASN A 191 19.69 -9.35 -8.11
CA ASN A 191 19.78 -9.20 -9.58
C ASN A 191 19.76 -10.55 -10.34
N ASP A 192 19.59 -11.67 -9.64
CA ASP A 192 19.62 -13.02 -10.18
C ASP A 192 18.20 -13.51 -10.50
N LEU A 193 17.57 -12.92 -11.53
CA LEU A 193 16.50 -13.63 -12.22
C LEU A 193 17.15 -14.74 -13.07
N PRO A 194 16.74 -16.02 -12.92
CA PRO A 194 16.99 -16.99 -13.95
C PRO A 194 16.31 -16.47 -15.22
N THR A 195 17.09 -16.25 -16.27
CA THR A 195 16.53 -16.06 -17.61
C THR A 195 15.64 -17.25 -17.90
N SER A 196 14.32 -17.05 -17.93
CA SER A 196 13.36 -18.07 -18.32
C SER A 196 13.75 -18.61 -19.70
N ALA A 197 13.99 -19.92 -19.75
CA ALA A 197 14.16 -20.70 -20.97
C ALA A 197 12.80 -21.03 -21.61
#